data_AF-A0A1G0D348-F1
#
_entry.id   AF-A0A1G0D348-F1
#
_cell.length_a   1.000
_cell.length_b   1.000
_cell.length_c   1.000
_cell.angle_alpha   90.00
_cell.angle_beta   90.00
_cell.angle_gamma   90.00
#
_symmetry.space_group_name_H-M   'P 1'
#
loop_
_entity.id
_entity.type
_entity.pdbx_description
1 polymer ?
#
loop_
_entity_poly.entity_id
_entity_poly.type
_entity_poly.pdbx_seq_one_letter_code
_entity_poly.pdbx_strand_id
1 'polypeptide(L)'
;MIRNPIDIASRVSPELSGLIETIINRLESDEPVTLATVRSFIEDDYPAEIDEAEHLHHFDTVESLVDELGELIEQFGESAAAMDFVYAFASEQLSRVIEEVVSDESRDNPPTLATIKESLGNGLLGSMVGEGALEDDEADVVVPELDNLIDRFGADALAEDFLRYE
;
A
#
# COMPACT_ATOMS: atom_id res chain seq x y z
N MET A 1 6.07 9.91 22.09
CA MET A 1 6.47 9.89 20.67
C MET A 1 5.40 9.10 19.96
N ILE A 2 4.48 9.77 19.28
CA ILE A 2 3.45 9.08 18.49
C ILE A 2 4.16 8.73 17.19
N ARG A 3 4.51 7.45 17.00
CA ARG A 3 5.05 6.98 15.71
C ARG A 3 3.89 7.08 14.74
N ASN A 4 4.04 7.87 13.69
CA ASN A 4 3.00 8.02 12.69
C ASN A 4 2.83 6.65 11.99
N PRO A 5 1.60 6.15 11.77
CA PRO A 5 1.38 4.84 11.15
C PRO A 5 2.09 4.68 9.81
N ILE A 6 2.27 5.77 9.05
CA ILE A 6 3.05 5.81 7.79
C ILE A 6 4.51 5.37 7.99
N ASP A 7 5.17 5.81 9.06
CA ASP A 7 6.58 5.48 9.39
C ASP A 7 6.79 4.01 9.81
N ILE A 8 5.69 3.31 10.16
CA ILE A 8 5.71 1.90 10.55
C ILE A 8 5.44 1.04 9.32
N ALA A 9 4.40 1.40 8.56
CA ALA A 9 4.01 0.69 7.36
C ALA A 9 5.07 0.80 6.23
N SER A 10 5.87 1.87 6.19
CA SER A 10 7.02 1.98 5.25
C SER A 10 8.19 1.03 5.56
N ARG A 11 8.18 0.35 6.71
CA ARG A 11 9.16 -0.70 7.05
C ARG A 11 8.76 -2.09 6.57
N VAL A 12 7.62 -2.19 5.90
CA VAL A 12 7.01 -3.46 5.46
C VAL A 12 7.11 -3.51 3.94
N SER A 13 7.55 -4.65 3.41
CA SER A 13 7.58 -4.90 1.98
C SER A 13 6.16 -4.85 1.39
N PRO A 14 6.02 -4.49 0.10
CA PRO A 14 4.72 -4.50 -0.56
C PRO A 14 4.04 -5.87 -0.50
N GLU A 15 4.84 -6.94 -0.63
CA GLU A 15 4.37 -8.32 -0.56
C GLU A 15 3.84 -8.67 0.83
N LEU A 16 4.55 -8.31 1.91
CA LEU A 16 4.08 -8.57 3.28
C LEU A 16 2.87 -7.70 3.64
N SER A 17 2.86 -6.43 3.23
CA SER A 17 1.73 -5.53 3.42
C SER A 17 0.45 -6.09 2.79
N GLY A 18 0.52 -6.50 1.52
CA GLY A 18 -0.63 -7.09 0.81
C GLY A 18 -1.09 -8.41 1.41
N LEU A 19 -0.15 -9.25 1.89
CA LEU A 19 -0.49 -10.49 2.59
C LEU A 19 -1.21 -10.21 3.91
N ILE A 20 -0.71 -9.25 4.71
CA ILE A 20 -1.34 -8.83 5.96
C ILE A 20 -2.77 -8.33 5.68
N GLU A 21 -2.96 -7.47 4.68
CA GLU A 21 -4.27 -6.95 4.30
C GLU A 21 -5.24 -8.07 3.87
N THR A 22 -4.76 -9.02 3.07
CA THR A 22 -5.55 -10.18 2.63
C THR A 22 -6.00 -11.02 3.83
N ILE A 23 -5.09 -11.28 4.78
CA ILE A 23 -5.39 -12.04 5.99
C ILE A 23 -6.39 -11.30 6.87
N ILE A 24 -6.24 -9.98 7.05
CA ILE A 24 -7.19 -9.16 7.82
C ILE A 24 -8.58 -9.24 7.22
N ASN A 25 -8.70 -9.08 5.89
CA ASN A 25 -9.97 -9.17 5.18
C ASN A 25 -10.60 -10.57 5.26
N ARG A 26 -9.78 -11.64 5.27
CA ARG A 26 -10.25 -13.04 5.37
C ARG A 26 -10.67 -13.44 6.80
N LEU A 27 -10.04 -12.87 7.82
CA LEU A 27 -10.30 -13.24 9.22
C LEU A 27 -11.64 -12.73 9.77
N GLU A 28 -12.37 -11.88 9.03
CA GLU A 28 -13.70 -11.31 9.36
C GLU A 28 -13.94 -11.15 10.88
N SER A 29 -12.95 -10.62 11.60
CA SER A 29 -12.92 -10.62 13.06
C SER A 29 -13.40 -9.29 13.62
N ASP A 30 -14.19 -9.35 14.69
CA ASP A 30 -14.66 -8.17 15.45
C ASP A 30 -13.52 -7.56 16.30
N GLU A 31 -12.49 -8.35 16.58
CA GLU A 31 -11.27 -7.94 17.28
C GLU A 31 -10.15 -7.54 16.31
N PRO A 32 -9.30 -6.57 16.67
CA PRO A 32 -8.18 -6.15 15.82
C PRO A 32 -7.21 -7.32 15.64
N VAL A 33 -7.01 -7.72 14.38
CA VAL A 33 -6.02 -8.74 14.00
C VAL A 33 -4.63 -8.27 14.42
N THR A 34 -3.86 -9.14 15.08
CA THR A 34 -2.50 -8.83 15.56
C THR A 34 -1.43 -9.49 14.69
N LEU A 35 -0.18 -9.04 14.78
CA LEU A 35 0.94 -9.68 14.08
C LEU A 35 1.09 -11.16 14.45
N ALA A 36 0.84 -11.55 15.71
CA ALA A 36 0.82 -12.95 16.10
C ALA A 36 -0.29 -13.75 15.41
N THR A 37 -1.46 -13.14 15.22
CA THR A 37 -2.57 -13.76 14.48
C THR A 37 -2.20 -13.97 13.01
N VAL A 38 -1.58 -12.97 12.37
CA VAL A 38 -1.09 -13.08 10.99
C VAL A 38 -0.06 -14.20 10.87
N ARG A 39 0.93 -14.24 11.77
CA ARG A 39 1.97 -15.26 11.79
C ARG A 39 1.37 -16.66 11.92
N SER A 40 0.46 -16.85 12.89
CA SER A 40 -0.21 -18.13 13.09
C SER A 40 -1.03 -18.55 11.87
N PHE A 41 -1.60 -17.60 11.14
CA PHE A 41 -2.35 -17.88 9.91
C PHE A 41 -1.45 -18.37 8.77
N ILE A 42 -0.27 -17.74 8.60
CA ILE A 42 0.73 -18.16 7.61
C ILE A 42 1.31 -19.54 7.99
N GLU A 43 1.56 -19.80 9.27
CA GLU A 43 2.11 -21.09 9.73
C GLU A 43 1.08 -22.25 9.66
N ASP A 44 -0.24 -21.98 9.76
CA ASP A 44 -1.30 -23.00 9.86
C ASP A 44 -2.07 -23.26 8.53
N ASP A 45 -2.36 -22.22 7.72
CA ASP A 45 -3.28 -22.30 6.56
C ASP A 45 -2.57 -22.24 5.18
N TYR A 46 -1.27 -21.92 5.13
CA TYR A 46 -0.54 -21.68 3.87
C TYR A 46 -0.15 -22.91 3.02
N PRO A 47 -0.17 -24.19 3.47
CA PRO A 47 0.33 -25.28 2.63
C PRO A 47 -0.69 -25.92 1.66
N ALA A 48 -1.89 -25.37 1.43
CA ALA A 48 -2.97 -26.14 0.79
C ALA A 48 -3.41 -25.79 -0.65
N GLU A 49 -3.13 -24.62 -1.23
CA GLU A 49 -3.86 -24.18 -2.45
C GLU A 49 -3.03 -23.68 -3.66
N ILE A 50 -1.72 -23.97 -3.78
CA ILE A 50 -0.93 -23.45 -4.93
C ILE A 50 -0.31 -24.58 -5.78
N ASP A 51 -0.59 -24.52 -7.08
CA ASP A 51 -0.21 -25.47 -8.13
C ASP A 51 1.33 -25.63 -8.26
N GLU A 52 1.80 -26.82 -8.64
CA GLU A 52 3.22 -27.24 -8.61
C GLU A 52 4.18 -26.38 -9.46
N ALA A 53 3.67 -25.54 -10.37
CA ALA A 53 4.48 -24.70 -11.25
C ALA A 53 4.89 -23.33 -10.65
N GLU A 54 4.14 -22.78 -9.68
CA GLU A 54 4.46 -21.51 -9.00
C GLU A 54 5.31 -21.70 -7.72
N HIS A 55 5.51 -22.96 -7.32
CA HIS A 55 6.20 -23.33 -6.08
C HIS A 55 7.68 -22.90 -5.99
N LEU A 56 8.41 -22.81 -7.11
CA LEU A 56 9.86 -22.56 -7.09
C LEU A 56 10.25 -21.08 -6.92
N HIS A 57 9.38 -20.14 -7.28
CA HIS A 57 9.60 -18.71 -7.05
C HIS A 57 8.99 -18.24 -5.72
N HIS A 58 7.96 -18.93 -5.24
CA HIS A 58 7.19 -18.53 -4.07
C HIS A 58 7.83 -18.95 -2.74
N PHE A 59 8.57 -20.06 -2.70
CA PHE A 59 9.19 -20.55 -1.47
C PHE A 59 10.30 -19.64 -0.94
N ASP A 60 11.13 -19.05 -1.82
CA ASP A 60 12.12 -18.03 -1.42
C ASP A 60 11.42 -16.77 -0.87
N THR A 61 10.24 -16.43 -1.37
CA THR A 61 9.42 -15.30 -0.89
C THR A 61 8.78 -15.59 0.46
N VAL A 62 8.23 -16.78 0.69
CA VAL A 62 7.52 -17.11 1.95
C VAL A 62 8.46 -17.17 3.15
N GLU A 63 9.65 -17.77 3.01
CA GLU A 63 10.63 -17.79 4.10
C GLU A 63 11.08 -16.36 4.43
N SER A 64 11.31 -15.53 3.40
CA SER A 64 11.61 -14.10 3.56
C SER A 64 10.47 -13.31 4.21
N LEU A 65 9.21 -13.60 3.89
CA LEU A 65 8.04 -12.91 4.47
C LEU A 65 7.80 -13.30 5.94
N VAL A 66 8.05 -14.57 6.30
CA VAL A 66 7.96 -15.04 7.69
C VAL A 66 9.10 -14.46 8.53
N ASP A 67 10.31 -14.39 7.97
CA ASP A 67 11.45 -13.74 8.62
C ASP A 67 11.19 -12.24 8.81
N GLU A 68 10.70 -11.55 7.78
CA GLU A 68 10.32 -10.13 7.86
C GLU A 68 9.22 -9.89 8.91
N LEU A 69 8.17 -10.73 8.92
CA LEU A 69 7.13 -10.68 9.95
C LEU A 69 7.69 -10.95 11.36
N GLY A 70 8.68 -11.84 11.46
CA GLY A 70 9.45 -12.09 12.68
C GLY A 70 10.17 -10.83 13.16
N GLU A 71 10.87 -10.13 12.26
CA GLU A 71 11.55 -8.86 12.56
C GLU A 71 10.56 -7.77 13.01
N LEU A 72 9.36 -7.70 12.41
CA LEU A 72 8.31 -6.77 12.84
C LEU A 72 7.79 -7.13 14.24
N ILE A 73 7.58 -8.41 14.52
CA ILE A 73 7.16 -8.89 15.85
C ILE A 73 8.23 -8.60 16.91
N GLU A 74 9.51 -8.82 16.62
CA GLU A 74 10.59 -8.49 17.55
C GLU A 74 10.69 -6.99 17.84
N GLN A 75 10.42 -6.14 16.84
CA GLN A 75 10.52 -4.69 16.96
C GLN A 75 9.30 -4.01 17.58
N PHE A 76 8.09 -4.50 17.28
CA PHE A 76 6.82 -3.84 17.64
C PHE A 76 5.96 -4.68 18.59
N GLY A 77 6.25 -5.97 18.74
CA GLY A 77 5.57 -6.90 19.63
C GLY A 77 4.46 -7.69 18.94
N GLU A 78 4.24 -8.90 19.45
CA GLU A 78 3.21 -9.85 19.00
C GLU A 78 1.79 -9.29 19.03
N SER A 79 1.51 -8.39 19.98
CA SER A 79 0.21 -7.77 20.18
C SER A 79 -0.01 -6.50 19.35
N ALA A 80 0.95 -6.13 18.49
CA ALA A 80 0.79 -4.98 17.60
C ALA A 80 -0.33 -5.24 16.59
N ALA A 81 -1.14 -4.21 16.30
CA ALA A 81 -2.25 -4.33 15.37
C ALA A 81 -1.72 -4.48 13.94
N ALA A 82 -2.11 -5.55 13.27
CA ALA A 82 -1.63 -5.86 11.92
C ALA A 82 -2.03 -4.78 10.89
N MET A 83 -3.16 -4.10 11.11
CA MET A 83 -3.59 -2.97 10.26
C MET A 83 -2.56 -1.82 10.22
N ASP A 84 -1.74 -1.63 11.27
CA ASP A 84 -0.71 -0.59 11.30
C ASP A 84 0.47 -0.89 10.36
N PHE A 85 0.55 -2.12 9.85
CA PHE A 85 1.60 -2.62 8.95
C PHE A 85 1.10 -2.78 7.51
N VAL A 86 -0.18 -2.51 7.27
CA VAL A 86 -0.73 -2.45 5.92
C VAL A 86 -0.43 -1.07 5.34
N TYR A 87 0.58 -1.01 4.48
CA TYR A 87 0.86 0.10 3.59
C TYR A 87 -0.03 -0.01 2.33
N ALA A 88 -0.79 1.03 2.05
CA ALA A 88 -1.55 1.09 0.80
C ALA A 88 -0.64 1.71 -0.26
N PHE A 89 -0.43 1.01 -1.38
CA PHE A 89 0.19 1.59 -2.56
C PHE A 89 -0.89 2.22 -3.42
N ALA A 90 -0.52 3.27 -4.14
CA ALA A 90 -1.36 3.76 -5.21
C ALA A 90 -1.53 2.66 -6.26
N SER A 91 -2.73 2.54 -6.80
CA SER A 91 -3.03 1.76 -8.00
C SER A 91 -2.16 2.22 -9.16
N GLU A 92 -2.09 1.45 -10.24
CA GLU A 92 -1.34 1.87 -11.43
C GLU A 92 -1.82 3.23 -11.97
N GLN A 93 -3.13 3.48 -11.96
CA GLN A 93 -3.72 4.72 -12.50
C GLN A 93 -3.36 5.91 -11.60
N LEU A 94 -3.51 5.74 -10.28
CA LEU A 94 -3.12 6.77 -9.32
C LEU A 94 -1.59 6.96 -9.28
N SER A 95 -0.81 5.91 -9.48
CA SER A 95 0.64 5.98 -9.59
C SER A 95 1.06 6.83 -10.79
N ARG A 96 0.49 6.61 -11.99
CA ARG A 96 0.74 7.46 -13.16
C ARG A 96 0.41 8.93 -12.90
N VAL A 97 -0.71 9.18 -12.22
CA VAL A 97 -1.13 10.54 -11.83
C VAL A 97 -0.13 11.18 -10.86
N ILE A 98 0.35 10.43 -9.87
CA ILE A 98 1.37 10.90 -8.93
C ILE A 98 2.67 11.17 -9.69
N GLU A 99 3.12 10.27 -10.55
CA GLU A 99 4.33 10.43 -11.37
C GLU A 99 4.29 11.67 -12.25
N GLU A 100 3.15 11.97 -12.89
CA GLU A 100 2.98 13.16 -13.72
C GLU A 100 3.19 14.44 -12.88
N VAL A 101 2.68 14.48 -11.66
CA VAL A 101 2.85 15.64 -10.76
C VAL A 101 4.24 15.67 -10.14
N VAL A 102 4.84 14.53 -9.84
CA VAL A 102 6.20 14.40 -9.28
C VAL A 102 7.26 14.77 -10.32
N SER A 103 7.03 14.43 -11.59
CA SER A 103 7.96 14.72 -12.70
C SER A 103 7.97 16.19 -13.12
N ASP A 104 7.10 17.02 -12.55
CA ASP A 104 7.06 18.46 -12.78
C ASP A 104 8.27 19.16 -12.13
N GLU A 105 9.33 19.32 -12.92
CA GLU A 105 10.59 19.98 -12.54
C GLU A 105 10.42 21.44 -12.10
N SER A 106 9.25 22.05 -12.31
CA SER A 106 8.98 23.44 -11.89
C SER A 106 8.67 23.59 -10.40
N ARG A 107 8.51 22.46 -9.67
CA ARG A 107 8.17 22.44 -8.25
C ARG A 107 9.41 22.52 -7.36
N ASP A 108 9.35 23.40 -6.35
CA ASP A 108 10.42 23.55 -5.35
C ASP A 108 10.45 22.44 -4.27
N ASN A 109 9.35 21.71 -4.08
CA ASN A 109 9.22 20.65 -3.07
C ASN A 109 8.48 19.44 -3.65
N PRO A 110 8.74 18.22 -3.14
CA PRO A 110 8.00 17.03 -3.54
C PRO A 110 6.49 17.20 -3.24
N PRO A 111 5.61 16.74 -4.14
CA PRO A 111 4.17 16.93 -3.98
C PRO A 111 3.63 16.06 -2.84
N THR A 112 2.68 16.62 -2.09
CA THR A 112 1.91 15.89 -1.06
C THR A 112 0.62 15.33 -1.65
N LEU A 113 -0.06 14.40 -0.95
CA LEU A 113 -1.38 13.92 -1.36
C LEU A 113 -2.39 15.07 -1.55
N ALA A 114 -2.31 16.13 -0.73
CA ALA A 114 -3.09 17.35 -0.92
C ALA A 114 -2.80 18.02 -2.28
N THR A 115 -1.52 18.12 -2.64
CA THR A 115 -1.07 18.70 -3.92
C THR A 115 -1.56 17.89 -5.11
N ILE A 116 -1.58 16.55 -5.01
CA ILE A 116 -2.17 15.70 -6.04
C ILE A 116 -3.65 16.03 -6.19
N LYS A 117 -4.40 16.07 -5.08
CA LYS A 117 -5.83 16.37 -5.07
C LYS A 117 -6.15 17.74 -5.67
N GLU A 118 -5.34 18.76 -5.37
CA GLU A 118 -5.46 20.08 -5.99
C GLU A 118 -5.21 20.01 -7.51
N SER A 119 -4.21 19.25 -7.95
CA SER A 119 -3.92 19.07 -9.38
C SER A 119 -5.08 18.39 -10.11
N LEU A 120 -5.71 17.37 -9.50
CA LEU A 120 -6.95 16.76 -10.03
C LEU A 120 -8.09 17.78 -10.14
N GLY A 121 -8.27 18.61 -9.11
CA GLY A 121 -9.26 19.69 -9.10
C GLY A 121 -9.02 20.78 -10.16
N ASN A 122 -7.77 20.94 -10.61
CA ASN A 122 -7.37 21.85 -11.69
C ASN A 122 -7.49 21.25 -13.09
N GLY A 123 -8.04 20.03 -13.22
CA GLY A 123 -8.33 19.39 -14.51
C GLY A 123 -7.22 18.48 -15.02
N LEU A 124 -6.27 18.07 -14.17
CA LEU A 124 -5.20 17.11 -14.54
C LEU A 124 -5.77 15.82 -15.15
N LEU A 125 -6.80 15.23 -14.54
CA LEU A 125 -7.45 14.01 -15.05
C LEU A 125 -7.97 14.20 -16.48
N GLY A 126 -8.60 15.34 -16.76
CA GLY A 126 -9.08 15.64 -18.11
C GLY A 126 -7.96 15.83 -19.14
N SER A 127 -6.80 16.36 -18.72
CA SER A 127 -5.61 16.44 -19.58
C SER A 127 -5.10 15.04 -19.91
N MET A 128 -4.88 14.22 -18.89
CA MET A 128 -4.34 12.86 -19.05
C MET A 128 -5.25 11.97 -19.90
N VAL A 129 -6.58 12.08 -19.74
CA VAL A 129 -7.55 11.40 -20.62
C VAL A 129 -7.47 11.93 -22.05
N GLY A 130 -7.36 13.25 -22.24
CA GLY A 130 -7.20 13.87 -23.56
C GLY A 130 -5.90 13.49 -24.27
N GLU A 131 -4.84 13.20 -23.52
CA GLU A 131 -3.52 12.79 -23.99
C GLU A 131 -3.42 11.27 -24.22
N GLY A 132 -4.42 10.50 -23.76
CA GLY A 132 -4.45 9.05 -23.85
C GLY A 132 -3.54 8.34 -22.84
N ALA A 133 -3.12 9.04 -21.78
CA ALA A 133 -2.36 8.48 -20.66
C ALA A 133 -3.26 7.75 -19.65
N LEU A 134 -4.56 8.06 -19.67
CA LEU A 134 -5.59 7.48 -18.80
C LEU A 134 -6.89 7.26 -19.57
N GLU A 135 -7.63 6.23 -19.25
CA GLU A 135 -8.98 5.98 -19.76
C GLU A 135 -10.04 6.73 -18.92
N ASP A 136 -11.23 6.96 -19.49
CA ASP A 136 -12.30 7.73 -18.81
C ASP A 136 -12.82 7.00 -17.56
N ASP A 137 -12.87 5.66 -17.62
CA ASP A 137 -13.24 4.79 -16.49
C ASP A 137 -12.12 4.64 -15.45
N GLU A 138 -10.85 4.71 -15.87
CA GLU A 138 -9.71 4.83 -14.95
C GLU A 138 -9.78 6.16 -14.16
N ALA A 139 -10.23 7.26 -14.79
CA ALA A 139 -10.32 8.57 -14.13
C ALA A 139 -11.33 8.59 -12.97
N ASP A 140 -12.43 7.84 -13.10
CA ASP A 140 -13.50 7.79 -12.12
C ASP A 140 -13.07 7.16 -10.78
N VAL A 141 -12.05 6.29 -10.79
CA VAL A 141 -11.57 5.59 -9.59
C VAL A 141 -10.39 6.29 -8.90
N VAL A 142 -9.67 7.17 -9.58
CA VAL A 142 -8.48 7.86 -9.03
C VAL A 142 -8.83 8.78 -7.87
N VAL A 143 -9.88 9.60 -8.01
CA VAL A 143 -10.30 10.54 -6.95
C VAL A 143 -10.72 9.84 -5.66
N PRO A 144 -11.64 8.84 -5.68
CA PRO A 144 -12.04 8.15 -4.46
C PRO A 144 -10.89 7.35 -3.82
N GLU A 145 -9.97 6.82 -4.63
CA GLU A 145 -8.76 6.16 -4.11
C GLU A 145 -7.82 7.14 -3.40
N LEU A 146 -7.54 8.30 -4.02
CA LEU A 146 -6.72 9.34 -3.40
C LEU A 146 -7.36 9.86 -2.10
N ASP A 147 -8.69 10.01 -2.07
CA ASP A 147 -9.41 10.37 -0.86
C ASP A 147 -9.23 9.32 0.25
N ASN A 148 -9.19 8.03 -0.09
CA ASN A 148 -8.90 6.96 0.87
C ASN A 148 -7.46 7.08 1.42
N LEU A 149 -6.47 7.31 0.55
CA LEU A 149 -5.09 7.53 0.98
C LEU A 149 -4.96 8.76 1.89
N ILE A 150 -5.64 9.86 1.57
CA ILE A 150 -5.63 11.06 2.41
C ILE A 150 -6.30 10.81 3.76
N ASP A 151 -7.40 10.09 3.81
CA ASP A 151 -8.07 9.75 5.08
C ASP A 151 -7.18 8.88 5.98
N ARG A 152 -6.46 7.94 5.37
CA ARG A 152 -5.63 6.95 6.07
C ARG A 152 -4.26 7.46 6.47
N PHE A 153 -3.59 8.21 5.60
CA PHE A 153 -2.20 8.66 5.78
C PHE A 153 -2.08 10.17 6.01
N GLY A 154 -3.14 10.93 5.76
CA GLY A 154 -3.16 12.38 5.94
C GLY A 154 -2.75 13.14 4.67
N ALA A 155 -3.29 14.35 4.54
CA ALA A 155 -3.10 15.17 3.34
C ALA A 155 -1.66 15.66 3.14
N ASP A 156 -0.88 15.77 4.23
CA ASP A 156 0.52 16.21 4.22
C ASP A 156 1.53 15.09 3.89
N ALA A 157 1.07 13.84 3.70
CA ALA A 157 1.95 12.74 3.31
C ALA A 157 2.53 12.98 1.90
N LEU A 158 3.79 12.62 1.68
CA LEU A 158 4.44 12.76 0.38
C LEU A 158 3.83 11.77 -0.61
N ALA A 159 3.45 12.24 -1.79
CA ALA A 159 2.78 11.40 -2.78
C ALA A 159 3.72 10.34 -3.37
N GLU A 160 5.01 10.66 -3.51
CA GLU A 160 6.02 9.73 -4.03
C GLU A 160 6.19 8.48 -3.16
N ASP A 161 5.88 8.55 -1.86
CA ASP A 161 5.98 7.41 -0.95
C ASP A 161 4.92 6.32 -1.25
N PHE A 162 3.88 6.66 -2.00
CA PHE A 162 2.80 5.74 -2.38
C PHE A 162 3.00 5.15 -3.77
N LEU A 163 4.02 5.58 -4.51
CA LEU A 163 4.32 5.05 -5.83
C LEU A 163 4.72 3.59 -5.75
N ARG A 164 4.10 2.77 -6.60
CA ARG A 164 4.54 1.41 -6.84
C ARG A 164 5.57 1.44 -7.97
N TYR A 165 6.85 1.19 -7.64
CA TYR A 165 7.84 0.89 -8.67
C TYR A 165 7.67 -0.58 -9.09
N GLU A 166 7.03 -0.82 -10.24
CA GLU A 166 7.03 -2.12 -10.91
C GLU A 166 8.22 -2.27 -11.88
#